data_AF-A0A3D4FK41-F1
#
_entry.id   AF-A0A3D4FK41-F1
#
_cell.length_a   1.000
_cell.length_b   1.000
_cell.length_c   1.000
_cell.angle_alpha   90.00
_cell.angle_beta   90.00
_cell.angle_gamma   90.00
#
_symmetry.space_group_name_H-M   'P 1'
#
loop_
_entity.id
_entity.type
_entity.pdbx_description
1 polymer ?
#
loop_
_entity_poly.entity_id
_entity_poly.type
_entity_poly.pdbx_seq_one_letter_code
_entity_poly.pdbx_strand_id
1 'polypeptide(L)'
;MVLIQRLKKDIAFNFLKKIQEALFIEGKDTNNLETYTEIAESFGISKEEFEKEFLSEDLAEETFKYFNMVSEMGVASFPTVIAVEGD
;
A
#
# COMPACT_ATOMS: atom_id res chain seq x y z
N MET A 1 0.45 0.49 0.86
CA MET A 1 1.07 0.53 -0.49
C MET A 1 2.53 0.94 -0.47
N VAL A 2 2.94 1.94 0.32
CA VAL A 2 4.35 2.39 0.44
C VAL A 2 5.31 1.22 0.69
N LEU A 3 5.00 0.36 1.68
CA LEU A 3 5.83 -0.80 2.00
C LEU A 3 6.08 -1.71 0.79
N ILE A 4 5.04 -2.01 0.02
CA ILE A 4 5.15 -2.90 -1.14
C ILE A 4 6.00 -2.25 -2.23
N GLN A 5 5.87 -0.93 -2.44
CA GLN A 5 6.73 -0.21 -3.37
C GLN A 5 8.21 -0.24 -2.93
N ARG A 6 8.48 -0.26 -1.62
CA ARG A 6 9.82 -0.37 -1.05
C ARG A 6 10.41 -1.78 -1.17
N LEU A 7 9.61 -2.81 -0.87
CA LEU A 7 10.08 -4.20 -0.86
C LEU A 7 10.13 -4.82 -2.26
N LYS A 8 9.05 -4.69 -3.04
CA LYS A 8 8.85 -5.33 -4.35
C LYS A 8 7.94 -4.48 -5.24
N LYS A 9 8.51 -3.44 -5.88
CA LYS A 9 7.75 -2.46 -6.66
C LYS A 9 6.96 -3.08 -7.83
N ASP A 10 7.49 -4.15 -8.41
CA ASP A 10 6.91 -4.88 -9.54
C ASP A 10 5.55 -5.54 -9.21
N ILE A 11 5.29 -5.88 -7.94
CA ILE A 11 4.02 -6.48 -7.52
C ILE A 11 2.98 -5.47 -7.05
N ALA A 12 3.30 -4.17 -6.97
CA ALA A 12 2.46 -3.18 -6.29
C ALA A 12 1.00 -3.15 -6.78
N PHE A 13 0.77 -3.17 -8.10
CA PHE A 13 -0.60 -3.18 -8.64
C PHE A 13 -1.33 -4.51 -8.38
N ASN A 14 -0.63 -5.65 -8.46
CA ASN A 14 -1.22 -6.94 -8.14
C ASN A 14 -1.56 -7.07 -6.66
N PHE A 15 -0.73 -6.50 -5.79
CA PHE A 15 -0.99 -6.42 -4.35
C PHE A 15 -2.21 -5.54 -4.06
N LEU A 16 -2.29 -4.35 -4.68
CA LEU A 16 -3.45 -3.47 -4.55
C LEU A 16 -4.74 -4.16 -5.00
N LYS A 17 -4.70 -4.90 -6.12
CA LYS A 17 -5.83 -5.70 -6.59
C LYS A 17 -6.26 -6.72 -5.53
N LYS A 18 -5.32 -7.40 -4.87
CA LYS A 18 -5.64 -8.37 -3.80
C LYS A 18 -6.27 -7.73 -2.57
N ILE A 19 -5.83 -6.53 -2.18
CA ILE A 19 -6.51 -5.76 -1.11
C ILE A 19 -7.96 -5.45 -1.51
N GLN A 20 -8.19 -5.01 -2.75
CA GLN A 20 -9.52 -4.71 -3.26
C GLN A 20 -10.41 -5.95 -3.33
N GLU A 21 -9.89 -7.09 -3.77
CA GLU A 21 -10.60 -8.37 -3.76
C GLU A 21 -10.95 -8.80 -2.32
N ALA A 22 -9.99 -8.71 -1.39
CA ALA A 22 -10.21 -9.04 0.02
C ALA A 22 -11.34 -8.20 0.63
N LEU A 23 -11.37 -6.89 0.37
CA LEU A 23 -12.41 -5.99 0.88
C LEU A 23 -13.77 -6.19 0.19
N PHE A 24 -13.81 -6.08 -1.13
CA PHE A 24 -15.06 -5.94 -1.88
C PHE A 24 -15.68 -7.27 -2.32
N ILE A 25 -14.89 -8.34 -2.40
CA ILE A 25 -15.36 -9.67 -2.84
C ILE A 25 -15.44 -10.61 -1.64
N GLU A 26 -14.38 -10.67 -0.84
CA GLU A 26 -14.28 -11.63 0.28
C GLU A 26 -14.86 -11.10 1.59
N GLY A 27 -15.09 -9.78 1.70
CA GLY A 27 -15.63 -9.15 2.91
C GLY A 27 -14.67 -9.18 4.10
N LYS A 28 -13.36 -9.28 3.86
CA LYS A 28 -12.33 -9.26 4.90
C LYS A 28 -12.14 -7.85 5.47
N ASP A 29 -11.75 -7.78 6.73
CA ASP A 29 -11.43 -6.52 7.40
C ASP A 29 -10.04 -6.01 7.02
N THR A 30 -9.99 -4.88 6.33
CA THR A 30 -8.74 -4.19 5.95
C THR A 30 -8.15 -3.32 7.06
N ASN A 31 -8.73 -3.33 8.27
CA ASN A 31 -8.08 -2.82 9.48
C ASN A 31 -7.29 -3.90 10.22
N ASN A 32 -7.53 -5.18 9.91
CA ASN A 32 -6.78 -6.29 10.47
C ASN A 32 -5.45 -6.49 9.71
N LEU A 33 -4.33 -6.49 10.44
CA LEU A 33 -3.00 -6.74 9.90
C LEU A 33 -2.91 -8.11 9.20
N GLU A 34 -3.63 -9.11 9.72
CA GLU A 34 -3.64 -10.46 9.18
C GLU A 34 -4.01 -10.48 7.69
N THR A 35 -5.03 -9.72 7.29
CA THR A 35 -5.47 -9.56 5.89
C THR A 35 -4.30 -9.18 4.98
N TYR A 36 -3.41 -8.30 5.43
CA TYR A 36 -2.26 -7.87 4.64
C TYR A 36 -1.13 -8.90 4.63
N THR A 37 -0.86 -9.55 5.77
CA THR A 37 0.18 -10.56 5.87
C THR A 37 -0.14 -11.79 5.02
N GLU A 38 -1.39 -12.26 5.00
CA GLU A 38 -1.84 -13.35 4.12
C GLU A 38 -1.62 -13.02 2.64
N ILE A 39 -1.96 -11.78 2.24
CA ILE A 39 -1.73 -11.32 0.87
C ILE A 39 -0.22 -11.26 0.59
N ALA A 40 0.58 -10.72 1.51
CA ALA A 40 2.04 -10.60 1.36
C ALA A 40 2.74 -11.95 1.19
N GLU A 41 2.32 -12.97 1.94
CA GLU A 41 2.82 -14.34 1.80
C GLU A 41 2.56 -14.91 0.40
N SER A 42 1.41 -14.61 -0.21
CA SER A 42 1.11 -15.02 -1.61
C SER A 42 2.05 -14.42 -2.66
N PHE A 43 2.79 -13.35 -2.30
CA PHE A 43 3.84 -12.73 -3.12
C PHE A 43 5.27 -13.01 -2.59
N GLY A 44 5.41 -14.00 -1.70
CA GLY A 44 6.69 -14.42 -1.14
C GLY A 44 7.37 -13.34 -0.29
N ILE A 45 6.59 -12.53 0.43
CA ILE A 45 7.07 -11.67 1.53
C ILE A 45 6.65 -12.37 2.82
N SER A 46 7.61 -12.63 3.71
CA SER A 46 7.28 -13.36 4.95
C SER A 46 6.41 -12.50 5.89
N LYS A 47 5.55 -13.15 6.67
CA LYS A 47 4.76 -12.46 7.71
C LYS A 47 5.63 -11.62 8.65
N GLU A 48 6.72 -12.19 9.16
CA GLU A 48 7.63 -11.50 10.09
C GLU A 48 8.25 -10.24 9.48
N GLU A 49 8.76 -10.34 8.24
CA GLU A 49 9.31 -9.20 7.51
C GLU A 49 8.23 -8.14 7.27
N PHE A 50 7.04 -8.56 6.85
CA PHE A 50 5.93 -7.64 6.59
C PHE A 50 5.51 -6.90 7.85
N GLU A 51 5.24 -7.61 8.96
CA GLU A 51 4.79 -7.02 10.21
C GLU A 51 5.83 -6.05 10.79
N LYS A 52 7.11 -6.45 10.79
CA LYS A 52 8.22 -5.62 11.27
C LYS A 52 8.25 -4.27 10.58
N GLU A 53 8.16 -4.26 9.26
CA GLU A 53 8.25 -3.03 8.48
C GLU A 53 6.93 -2.26 8.43
N PHE A 54 5.78 -2.96 8.35
CA PHE A 54 4.45 -2.35 8.31
C PHE A 54 4.11 -1.57 9.59
N LEU A 55 4.58 -2.08 10.74
CA LEU A 55 4.37 -1.44 12.04
C LEU A 55 5.45 -0.44 12.43
N SER A 56 6.42 -0.16 11.55
CA SER A 56 7.50 0.78 11.84
C SER A 56 7.03 2.24 11.78
N GLU A 57 7.55 3.06 12.68
CA GLU A 57 7.31 4.52 12.66
C GLU A 57 7.83 5.16 11.37
N ASP A 58 8.97 4.70 10.86
CA ASP A 58 9.57 5.14 9.60
C ASP A 58 8.60 5.00 8.42
N LEU A 59 7.96 3.83 8.28
CA LEU A 59 6.99 3.60 7.23
C LEU A 59 5.72 4.45 7.42
N ALA A 60 5.29 4.67 8.67
CA ALA A 60 4.16 5.53 8.97
C ALA A 60 4.45 6.98 8.53
N GLU A 61 5.62 7.52 8.90
CA GLU A 61 6.07 8.84 8.48
C GLU A 61 6.17 8.96 6.95
N GLU A 62 6.76 7.97 6.28
CA GLU A 62 6.84 7.93 4.82
C GLU A 62 5.43 7.97 4.20
N THR A 63 4.50 7.18 4.73
CA THR A 63 3.10 7.17 4.29
C THR A 63 2.43 8.54 4.46
N PHE A 64 2.65 9.22 5.57
CA PHE A 64 2.14 10.59 5.78
C PHE A 64 2.75 11.60 4.81
N LYS A 65 4.04 11.48 4.46
CA LYS A 65 4.68 12.34 3.46
C LYS A 65 3.96 12.23 2.10
N TYR A 66 3.59 11.03 1.67
CA TYR A 66 2.81 10.86 0.44
C TYR A 66 1.43 11.52 0.51
N PHE A 67 0.72 11.42 1.65
CA PHE A 67 -0.57 12.09 1.83
C PHE A 67 -0.44 13.62 1.78
N ASN A 68 0.58 14.18 2.43
CA ASN A 68 0.85 15.62 2.39
C ASN A 68 1.16 16.07 0.96
N MET A 69 2.02 15.34 0.25
CA MET A 69 2.37 15.63 -1.14
C MET A 69 1.12 15.69 -2.05
N VAL A 70 0.24 14.67 -2.01
CA VAL A 70 -0.95 14.68 -2.87
C VAL A 70 -1.95 15.78 -2.49
N SER A 71 -2.00 16.16 -1.20
CA SER A 71 -2.80 17.30 -0.74
C SER A 71 -2.24 18.63 -1.25
N GLU A 72 -0.93 18.82 -1.22
CA GLU A 72 -0.25 20.01 -1.76
C GLU A 72 -0.42 20.14 -3.27
N MET A 73 -0.51 19.01 -3.99
CA MET A 73 -0.83 18.96 -5.42
C MET A 73 -2.30 19.31 -5.74
N GLY A 74 -3.15 19.54 -4.72
CA GLY A 74 -4.55 19.92 -4.89
C GLY A 74 -5.48 18.75 -5.27
N VAL A 75 -5.10 17.51 -5.02
CA VAL A 75 -5.96 16.34 -5.28
C VAL A 75 -7.15 16.36 -4.32
N ALA A 76 -8.36 16.45 -4.86
CA ALA A 76 -9.60 16.57 -4.09
C ALA A 76 -10.50 15.32 -4.15
N SER A 77 -10.18 14.33 -4.99
CA SER A 77 -10.99 13.12 -5.17
C SER A 77 -10.15 11.94 -5.64
N PHE A 78 -10.73 10.74 -5.55
CA PHE A 78 -10.12 9.49 -5.97
C PHE A 78 -11.10 8.67 -6.85
N PRO A 79 -10.61 7.91 -7.84
CA PRO A 79 -9.22 7.84 -8.29
C PRO A 79 -8.81 9.11 -9.08
N THR A 80 -7.54 9.52 -8.95
CA THR A 80 -6.93 10.63 -9.69
C THR A 80 -5.62 10.16 -10.34
N VAL A 81 -5.37 10.58 -11.59
CA VAL A 81 -4.10 10.35 -12.31
C VAL A 81 -3.47 11.70 -12.60
N ILE A 82 -2.18 11.84 -12.29
CA ILE A 82 -1.40 13.04 -12.53
C ILE A 82 -0.32 12.71 -13.57
N ALA A 83 -0.34 13.42 -14.69
CA ALA A 83 0.75 13.37 -15.65
C ALA A 83 1.86 14.34 -15.19
N VAL A 84 3.09 13.84 -15.11
CA VAL A 84 4.28 14.65 -14.79
C VAL A 84 5.16 14.63 -16.03
N GLU A 85 5.52 15.81 -16.53
CA GLU A 85 6.54 15.93 -17.57
C GLU A 85 7.90 15.64 -16.93
N GLY A 86 8.62 14.64 -17.46
CA GLY A 86 9.98 14.36 -17.04
C GLY A 86 10.95 15.34 -17.68
N ASP A 87 12.06 15.64 -17.00
CA ASP A 87 13.18 16.39 -17.58
C ASP A 87 13.73 15.74 -18.87
#